data_AF-A0AAD8E0F9-F1
#
_entry.id   AF-A0AAD8E0F9-F1
#
_cell.length_a   1.000
_cell.length_b   1.000
_cell.length_c   1.000
_cell.angle_alpha   90.00
_cell.angle_beta   90.00
_cell.angle_gamma   90.00
#
_symmetry.space_group_name_H-M   'P 1'
#
loop_
_entity.id
_entity.type
_entity.pdbx_description
1 polymer ?
#
loop_
_entity_poly.entity_id
_entity_poly.type
_entity_poly.pdbx_seq_one_letter_code
_entity_poly.pdbx_strand_id
1 'polypeptide(L)' 'MLKFVVFALVALLLVAVRASPVQQKVEQQLQIIQLEEPCVLQGGLCARADDCDPENFPLLGANLCPKQRHLGVVCCYM' A
#
# COMPACT_ATOMS: atom_id res chain seq x y z
N MET A 1 28.33 -40.61 -12.28
CA MET A 1 28.63 -39.19 -12.55
C MET A 1 27.37 -38.37 -12.83
N LEU A 2 26.57 -38.68 -13.87
CA LEU A 2 25.37 -37.90 -14.24
C LEU A 2 24.37 -37.66 -13.09
N LYS A 3 24.08 -38.69 -12.27
CA LYS A 3 23.15 -38.60 -11.14
C LYS A 3 23.57 -37.56 -10.08
N PHE A 4 24.87 -37.43 -9.81
CA PHE A 4 25.39 -36.46 -8.86
C PHE A 4 25.31 -35.02 -9.39
N VAL A 5 25.53 -34.85 -10.70
CA VAL A 5 25.41 -33.54 -11.38
C VAL A 5 23.97 -33.04 -11.35
N VAL A 6 23.01 -33.93 -11.62
CA VAL A 6 21.57 -33.60 -11.55
C VAL A 6 21.18 -33.21 -10.13
N PHE A 7 21.64 -33.95 -9.12
CA PHE A 7 21.34 -33.65 -7.72
C PHE A 7 21.91 -32.28 -7.28
N ALA A 8 23.14 -31.98 -7.70
CA ALA A 8 23.78 -30.68 -7.41
C ALA A 8 23.05 -29.51 -8.09
N LEU A 9 22.62 -29.68 -9.35
CA LEU A 9 21.83 -28.68 -10.07
C LEU A 9 20.48 -28.42 -9.40
N VAL A 10 19.78 -29.48 -8.98
CA VAL A 10 18.49 -29.34 -8.27
C VAL A 10 18.69 -28.64 -6.92
N ALA A 11 19.73 -28.99 -6.17
CA ALA A 11 20.05 -28.33 -4.91
C ALA A 11 20.36 -26.83 -5.09
N LEU A 12 21.15 -26.48 -6.11
CA LEU A 12 21.47 -25.09 -6.45
C LEU A 12 20.22 -24.28 -6.82
N LEU A 13 19.32 -24.87 -7.62
CA LEU A 13 18.05 -24.22 -8.00
C LEU A 13 17.16 -23.99 -6.77
N LEU A 14 17.07 -24.96 -5.86
CA LEU A 14 16.28 -24.82 -4.63
C LEU A 14 16.84 -23.72 -3.73
N VAL A 15 18.17 -23.62 -3.59
CA VAL A 15 18.82 -22.56 -2.82
C VAL A 15 18.58 -21.19 -3.47
N ALA A 16 18.72 -21.08 -4.79
CA ALA A 16 18.49 -19.83 -5.50
C ALA A 16 17.03 -19.32 -5.37
N VAL A 17 16.06 -20.23 -5.46
CA VAL A 17 14.63 -19.90 -5.26
C VAL A 17 14.36 -19.44 -3.82
N ARG A 18 14.96 -20.08 -2.82
CA ARG A 18 14.77 -19.71 -1.39
C ARG A 18 15.53 -18.44 -1.00
N ALA A 19 16.68 -18.20 -1.60
CA ALA A 19 17.51 -17.02 -1.37
C ALA A 19 16.97 -15.78 -2.10
N SER A 20 16.00 -15.94 -3.00
CA SER A 20 15.30 -14.81 -3.61
C SER A 20 14.26 -14.32 -2.60
N PRO A 21 14.46 -13.16 -1.93
CA PRO A 21 13.37 -12.56 -1.20
C PRO A 21 12.31 -12.21 -2.24
N VAL A 22 11.21 -12.97 -2.27
CA VAL A 22 10.00 -12.53 -2.95
C VAL A 22 9.73 -11.15 -2.39
N GLN A 23 9.91 -10.16 -3.25
CA GLN A 23 9.91 -8.75 -2.90
C GLN A 23 8.47 -8.38 -2.50
N GLN A 24 8.07 -8.68 -1.26
CA GLN A 24 6.92 -8.08 -0.56
C GLN A 24 7.25 -6.61 -0.27
N LYS A 25 7.71 -5.86 -1.27
CA LYS A 25 7.92 -4.41 -1.23
C LYS A 25 6.84 -3.73 -2.06
N VAL A 26 5.59 -4.14 -1.84
CA VAL A 26 4.41 -3.47 -2.38
C VAL A 26 3.47 -3.02 -1.25
N GLU A 27 3.61 -3.56 -0.03
CA GLU A 27 2.71 -3.24 1.07
C GLU A 27 3.23 -2.16 2.04
N GLN A 28 4.53 -1.83 2.02
CA GLN A 28 5.14 -1.02 3.08
C GLN A 28 5.33 0.47 2.73
N GLN A 29 4.97 0.91 1.53
CA GLN A 29 4.92 2.35 1.19
C GLN A 29 3.56 2.83 0.70
N LEU A 30 2.64 1.92 0.37
CA LEU A 30 1.24 2.24 0.45
C LEU A 30 0.88 2.10 1.93
N GLN A 31 1.06 3.16 2.72
CA GLN A 31 0.19 3.30 3.89
C GLN A 31 -1.21 3.17 3.29
N ILE A 32 -1.86 2.02 3.47
CA ILE A 32 -3.12 1.70 2.82
C ILE A 32 -4.13 2.64 3.44
N ILE A 33 -4.19 3.84 2.89
CA ILE A 33 -5.22 4.78 3.19
C ILE A 33 -6.46 4.14 2.57
N GLN A 34 -7.17 3.37 3.40
CA GLN A 34 -8.34 2.66 2.95
C GLN A 34 -9.31 3.69 2.40
N LEU A 35 -9.79 3.41 1.21
CA LEU A 35 -10.76 4.25 0.56
C LEU A 35 -12.07 4.13 1.36
N GLU A 36 -12.45 5.21 2.04
CA GLU A 36 -13.65 5.24 2.88
C GLU A 36 -14.84 5.74 2.04
N GLU A 37 -15.89 4.91 1.98
CA GLU A 37 -17.15 5.19 1.24
C GLU A 37 -17.66 6.63 1.39
N PRO A 38 -17.70 7.25 2.59
CA PRO A 38 -18.13 8.64 2.72
C PRO A 38 -17.29 9.64 1.92
N CYS A 39 -15.96 9.49 1.84
CA CYS A 39 -15.11 10.38 1.06
C CYS A 39 -15.24 10.13 -0.45
N VAL A 40 -15.33 8.86 -0.87
CA VAL A 40 -15.47 8.46 -2.27
C VAL A 40 -16.78 8.92 -2.88
N LEU A 41 -17.86 8.82 -2.12
CA LEU A 41 -19.19 9.29 -2.55
C LEU A 41 -19.23 10.80 -2.80
N GLN A 42 -18.29 11.55 -2.23
CA GLN A 42 -18.13 12.99 -2.47
C GLN A 42 -17.12 13.28 -3.60
N GLY A 43 -16.58 12.26 -4.27
CA GLY A 43 -15.58 12.41 -5.33
C GLY A 43 -14.16 12.66 -4.82
N GLY A 44 -13.88 12.38 -3.55
CA GLY A 44 -12.57 12.55 -2.94
C GLY A 44 -11.88 11.24 -2.59
N LEU A 45 -10.67 11.37 -2.06
CA LEU A 45 -9.90 10.28 -1.45
C LEU A 45 -9.33 10.71 -0.11
N CYS A 46 -9.11 9.74 0.77
CA CYS A 46 -8.43 9.99 2.02
C CYS A 46 -6.93 10.18 1.73
N ALA A 47 -6.36 11.30 2.16
CA ALA A 47 -4.93 11.62 2.07
C ALA A 47 -4.47 12.25 3.39
N ARG A 48 -3.16 12.32 3.60
CA ARG A 48 -2.64 13.02 4.77
C ARG A 48 -2.81 14.54 4.57
N ALA A 49 -3.11 15.28 5.65
CA ALA A 49 -3.48 16.69 5.54
C ALA A 49 -2.39 17.60 4.95
N ASP A 50 -1.12 17.20 5.09
CA ASP A 50 0.08 17.79 4.50
C ASP A 50 0.21 17.55 2.99
N ASP A 51 -0.38 16.47 2.47
CA ASP A 51 -0.36 16.12 1.05
C ASP A 51 -1.57 16.68 0.27
N CYS A 52 -2.50 17.35 0.97
CA CYS A 52 -3.74 17.90 0.42
C CYS A 52 -3.58 19.38 0.08
N ASP A 53 -4.00 19.80 -1.13
CA ASP A 53 -4.07 21.21 -1.46
C ASP A 53 -5.17 21.90 -0.62
N PRO A 54 -4.89 23.07 0.00
CA PRO A 54 -5.88 23.88 0.73
C PRO A 54 -7.21 24.09 -0.01
N GLU A 55 -7.17 24.20 -1.34
CA GLU A 55 -8.37 24.41 -2.17
C GLU A 55 -9.23 23.14 -2.31
N ASN A 56 -8.66 21.96 -2.03
CA ASN A 56 -9.31 20.66 -2.18
C ASN A 56 -9.88 20.11 -0.87
N PHE A 57 -9.83 20.89 0.23
CA PHE A 57 -10.42 20.48 1.49
C PHE A 57 -11.95 20.52 1.43
N PRO A 58 -12.63 19.54 2.05
CA PRO A 58 -14.08 19.53 2.13
C PRO A 58 -14.58 20.70 2.97
N LEU A 59 -15.42 21.53 2.35
CA LEU A 59 -16.02 22.73 2.95
C LEU A 59 -16.85 22.38 4.20
N LEU A 60 -17.52 21.24 4.17
CA LEU A 60 -18.07 20.60 5.36
C LEU A 60 -16.97 19.71 5.92
N GLY A 61 -16.41 20.07 7.08
CA GLY A 61 -15.45 19.29 7.87
C GLY A 61 -16.02 17.97 8.40
N ALA A 62 -16.74 17.24 7.55
CA ALA A 62 -17.31 15.96 7.80
C ALA A 62 -16.16 14.95 7.99
N ASN A 63 -16.34 14.09 8.98
CA ASN A 63 -15.48 12.94 9.22
C ASN A 63 -15.66 11.95 8.08
N LEU A 64 -15.10 12.27 6.91
CA LEU A 64 -15.18 11.47 5.69
C LEU A 64 -14.11 10.36 5.68
N CYS A 65 -13.09 10.47 6.55
CA CYS A 65 -12.10 9.42 6.80
C CYS A 65 -12.07 9.03 8.29
N PRO A 66 -13.21 8.56 8.86
CA PRO A 66 -13.36 8.37 10.30
C PRO A 66 -12.42 7.28 10.85
N LYS A 67 -12.15 6.22 10.09
CA LYS A 67 -11.30 5.11 10.58
C LYS A 67 -9.85 5.54 10.77
N GLN A 68 -9.41 6.51 9.98
CA GLN A 68 -8.00 6.88 9.89
C GLN A 68 -7.71 8.29 10.43
N ARG A 69 -8.72 9.02 10.90
CA ARG A 69 -8.57 10.36 11.47
C ARG A 69 -7.44 10.49 12.50
N HIS A 70 -7.23 9.46 13.31
CA HIS A 70 -6.17 9.42 14.32
C HIS A 70 -4.74 9.46 13.72
N LEU A 71 -4.60 9.20 12.42
CA LEU A 71 -3.36 9.26 11.65
C LEU A 71 -3.15 10.63 10.97
N GLY A 72 -4.05 11.59 11.19
CA GLY A 72 -3.98 12.91 10.56
C GLY A 72 -4.40 12.93 9.09
N VAL A 73 -5.16 11.93 8.64
CA VAL A 73 -5.73 11.95 7.28
C VAL A 73 -7.06 12.70 7.23
N VAL A 74 -7.28 13.32 6.08
CA VAL A 74 -8.45 14.11 5.71
C VAL A 74 -8.95 13.62 4.35
N CYS A 75 -10.22 13.91 4.04
CA CYS A 75 -10.70 13.71 2.68
C CYS A 75 -10.22 14.88 1.82
N CYS A 76 -9.69 14.59 0.66
CA CYS A 76 -9.25 15.56 -0.34
C CYS A 76 -10.01 15.33 -1.63
N TYR A 77 -10.56 16.39 -2.20
CA TYR A 77 -11.13 16.34 -3.53
C TYR A 77 -10.01 16.26 -4.58
N MET A 78 -10.32 15.62 -5.71
CA MET A 78 -9.47 15.57 -6.91
C MET A 78 -10.05 16.41 -8.03
#